data_AF-A0A8T8KGU2-F1
#
_entry.id   AF-A0A8T8KGU2-F1
#
_cell.length_a   1.000
_cell.length_b   1.000
_cell.length_c   1.000
_cell.angle_alpha   90.00
_cell.angle_beta   90.00
_cell.angle_gamma   90.00
#
_symmetry.space_group_name_H-M   'P 1'
#
loop_
_entity.id
_entity.type
_entity.pdbx_description
1 polymer ?
#
loop_
_entity_poly.entity_id
_entity_poly.type
_entity_poly.pdbx_seq_one_letter_code
_entity_poly.pdbx_strand_id
1 'polypeptide(L)'
;MDTLSAPCCFACGAFYDTLTTGKVERINVVQDGNGDDQPPSNEQRQKKIQKAVGNPSGATIRTYTTGGTDAEQLPDLSIPDGVTALVVYLPANGGDVFLGDADDQFIPLTDAGHAFEWDGATTADLHIRTNTAGDGVGIIFEGAQ
;
A
#
# COMPACT_ATOMS: atom_id res chain seq x y z
N MET A 1 -49.99 52.90 9.07
CA MET A 1 -48.95 53.26 8.08
C MET A 1 -48.73 52.03 7.22
N ASP A 2 -49.50 51.95 6.15
CA ASP A 2 -49.30 51.06 5.01
C ASP A 2 -47.93 51.29 4.35
N THR A 3 -47.22 50.23 3.92
CA THR A 3 -47.03 49.86 2.49
C THR A 3 -46.04 48.70 2.32
N LEU A 4 -46.56 47.57 1.82
CA LEU A 4 -46.06 46.69 0.75
C LEU A 4 -44.54 46.59 0.48
N SER A 5 -43.98 45.37 0.63
CA SER A 5 -43.27 44.68 -0.47
C SER A 5 -43.03 43.18 -0.15
N ALA A 6 -43.55 42.31 -1.00
CA ALA A 6 -43.11 40.93 -1.24
C ALA A 6 -42.97 40.80 -2.78
N PRO A 7 -42.28 39.82 -3.41
CA PRO A 7 -41.89 38.49 -2.90
C PRO A 7 -40.52 37.95 -3.43
N CYS A 8 -40.23 36.68 -3.08
CA CYS A 8 -39.35 35.71 -3.77
C CYS A 8 -37.81 35.68 -3.56
N CYS A 9 -37.36 34.45 -3.25
CA CYS A 9 -36.09 33.79 -3.62
C CYS A 9 -34.91 33.69 -2.62
N PHE A 10 -34.71 32.42 -2.20
CA PHE A 10 -33.45 31.65 -2.11
C PHE A 10 -32.51 31.78 -0.88
N ALA A 11 -32.62 30.73 -0.04
CA ALA A 11 -31.61 29.99 0.71
C ALA A 11 -30.16 30.54 0.78
N CYS A 12 -29.66 30.74 2.00
CA CYS A 12 -28.26 30.48 2.35
C CYS A 12 -28.08 30.43 3.88
N GLY A 13 -27.91 29.24 4.43
CA GLY A 13 -27.71 29.02 5.86
C GLY A 13 -27.17 27.62 6.12
N ALA A 14 -25.88 27.43 5.82
CA ALA A 14 -25.05 26.27 6.15
C ALA A 14 -25.53 24.90 5.63
N PHE A 15 -25.59 24.76 4.30
CA PHE A 15 -25.27 23.48 3.68
C PHE A 15 -23.76 23.26 3.84
N TYR A 16 -23.35 22.31 4.67
CA TYR A 16 -22.06 21.63 4.49
C TYR A 16 -22.18 20.79 3.21
N ASP A 17 -22.11 21.47 2.07
CA ASP A 17 -22.00 20.83 0.77
C ASP A 17 -20.51 20.59 0.51
N THR A 18 -20.10 19.33 0.66
CA THR A 18 -19.43 18.53 -0.37
C THR A 18 -18.64 19.28 -1.46
N LEU A 19 -17.79 20.25 -1.10
CA LEU A 19 -16.98 20.99 -2.06
C LEU A 19 -15.64 20.32 -2.36
N THR A 20 -15.62 19.02 -2.70
CA THR A 20 -14.44 18.41 -3.35
C THR A 20 -14.77 17.25 -4.30
N THR A 21 -15.95 17.21 -4.93
CA THR A 21 -16.18 16.26 -6.04
C THR A 21 -16.47 16.96 -7.37
N GLY A 22 -17.22 18.07 -7.37
CA GLY A 22 -17.54 18.77 -8.63
C GLY A 22 -16.38 19.56 -9.27
N LYS A 23 -15.33 19.92 -8.52
CA LYS A 23 -14.18 20.67 -9.06
C LYS A 23 -13.02 19.78 -9.50
N VAL A 24 -13.04 18.49 -9.15
CA VAL A 24 -12.00 17.52 -9.52
C VAL A 24 -12.26 16.94 -10.91
N GLU A 25 -13.49 16.99 -11.41
CA GLU A 25 -13.83 16.53 -12.77
C GLU A 25 -13.27 17.41 -13.89
N ARG A 26 -12.79 18.64 -13.60
CA ARG A 26 -12.20 19.54 -14.62
C ARG A 26 -10.68 19.66 -14.58
N ILE A 27 -9.99 18.91 -13.72
CA ILE A 27 -8.52 18.90 -13.71
C ILE A 27 -7.96 17.82 -14.66
N ASN A 28 -8.82 16.96 -15.21
CA ASN A 28 -8.37 15.74 -15.88
C ASN A 28 -8.66 15.68 -17.38
N VAL A 29 -8.74 16.83 -18.04
CA VAL A 29 -9.01 16.90 -19.49
C VAL A 29 -8.12 17.96 -20.12
N VAL A 30 -7.44 17.59 -21.20
CA VAL A 30 -6.71 18.54 -22.06
C VAL A 30 -7.63 18.86 -23.24
N GLN A 31 -7.96 20.15 -23.41
CA GLN A 31 -8.67 20.60 -24.61
C GLN A 31 -7.70 20.57 -25.80
N ASP A 32 -8.13 19.95 -26.90
CA ASP A 32 -7.40 20.01 -28.15
C ASP A 32 -7.59 21.37 -28.86
N GLY A 33 -6.94 21.55 -30.02
CA GLY A 33 -7.00 22.80 -30.79
C GLY A 33 -8.38 23.15 -31.37
N ASN A 34 -9.36 22.26 -31.23
CA ASN A 34 -10.74 22.44 -31.67
C ASN A 34 -11.71 22.66 -30.48
N GLY A 35 -11.19 22.64 -29.24
CA GLY A 35 -11.96 22.84 -28.02
C GLY A 35 -12.63 21.57 -27.50
N ASP A 36 -12.30 20.40 -28.06
CA ASP A 36 -12.85 19.12 -27.63
C ASP A 36 -12.03 18.53 -26.47
N ASP A 37 -12.77 17.97 -25.53
CA ASP A 37 -12.27 17.38 -24.30
C ASP A 37 -11.68 15.99 -24.56
N GLN A 38 -10.35 15.87 -24.54
CA GLN A 38 -9.67 14.58 -24.68
C GLN A 38 -9.15 14.09 -23.32
N PRO A 39 -9.35 12.79 -22.97
CA PRO A 39 -8.68 12.22 -21.82
C PRO A 39 -7.16 12.34 -22.03
N PRO A 40 -6.39 12.74 -20.99
CA PRO A 40 -4.97 12.91 -21.12
C PRO A 40 -4.33 11.61 -21.61
N SER A 41 -3.40 11.72 -22.56
CA SER A 41 -2.66 10.61 -23.17
C SER A 41 -1.99 9.65 -22.17
N ASN A 42 -1.92 10.06 -20.91
CA ASN A 42 -1.37 9.31 -19.79
C ASN A 42 -2.37 8.39 -19.09
N GLU A 43 -3.68 8.45 -19.34
CA GLU A 43 -4.67 7.60 -18.63
C GLU A 43 -4.51 6.11 -18.99
N GLN A 44 -4.37 5.80 -20.29
CA GLN A 44 -4.08 4.44 -20.75
C GLN A 44 -2.70 3.96 -20.28
N ARG A 45 -1.74 4.88 -20.16
CA ARG A 45 -0.40 4.59 -19.66
C ARG A 45 -0.41 4.32 -18.16
N GLN A 46 -1.19 5.09 -17.38
CA GLN A 46 -1.40 4.89 -15.96
C GLN A 46 -2.16 3.59 -15.68
N LYS A 47 -3.18 3.24 -16.46
CA LYS A 47 -3.86 1.92 -16.37
C LYS A 47 -2.92 0.76 -16.68
N LYS A 48 -2.03 0.91 -17.67
CA LYS A 48 -0.99 -0.11 -17.97
C LYS A 48 0.04 -0.22 -16.85
N ILE A 49 0.46 0.90 -16.26
CA ILE A 49 1.37 0.92 -15.10
C ILE A 49 0.69 0.26 -13.90
N GLN A 50 -0.56 0.62 -13.55
CA GLN A 50 -1.30 0.00 -12.45
C GLN A 50 -1.47 -1.52 -12.65
N LYS A 51 -1.71 -1.97 -13.89
CA LYS A 51 -1.78 -3.40 -14.23
C LYS A 51 -0.42 -4.10 -14.17
N ALA A 52 0.67 -3.38 -14.42
CA ALA A 52 2.04 -3.90 -14.38
C ALA A 52 2.68 -3.84 -12.98
N VAL A 53 2.19 -2.96 -12.10
CA VAL A 53 2.63 -2.78 -10.71
C VAL A 53 1.87 -3.71 -9.75
N GLY A 54 0.77 -4.31 -10.20
CA GLY A 54 0.16 -5.42 -9.47
C GLY A 54 1.14 -6.60 -9.41
N ASN A 55 1.25 -7.23 -8.23
CA ASN A 55 2.10 -8.41 -8.05
C ASN A 55 1.91 -9.39 -9.23
N PRO A 56 2.99 -9.85 -9.88
CA PRO A 56 2.88 -10.78 -11.00
C PRO A 56 2.10 -12.02 -10.54
N SER A 57 1.24 -12.54 -11.43
CA SER A 57 0.47 -13.76 -11.16
C SER A 57 1.41 -14.89 -10.77
N GLY A 58 1.33 -15.34 -9.51
CA GLY A 58 2.24 -16.36 -8.92
C GLY A 58 2.86 -15.92 -7.59
N ALA A 59 3.01 -14.61 -7.36
CA ALA A 59 3.55 -14.10 -6.10
C ALA A 59 2.49 -14.17 -4.98
N THR A 60 2.62 -15.18 -4.12
CA THR A 60 1.83 -15.25 -2.88
C THR A 60 2.47 -14.35 -1.85
N ILE A 61 1.74 -13.32 -1.39
CA ILE A 61 2.15 -12.50 -0.24
C ILE A 61 1.45 -13.04 1.01
N ARG A 62 2.22 -13.41 2.03
CA ARG A 62 1.71 -13.61 3.39
C ARG A 62 2.28 -12.53 4.30
N THR A 63 1.43 -11.91 5.10
CA THR A 63 1.86 -10.93 6.09
C THR A 63 1.98 -11.60 7.45
N TYR A 64 3.03 -11.25 8.19
CA TYR A 64 3.19 -11.62 9.59
C TYR A 64 3.47 -10.35 10.40
N THR A 65 2.77 -10.18 11.52
CA THR A 65 2.88 -9.04 12.44
C THR A 65 3.11 -9.57 13.85
N THR A 66 4.03 -8.95 14.59
CA THR A 66 4.34 -9.40 15.95
C THR A 66 3.22 -9.08 16.92
N GLY A 67 3.04 -9.94 17.92
CA GLY A 67 2.17 -9.68 19.07
C GLY A 67 2.83 -8.78 20.12
N GLY A 68 4.16 -8.74 20.16
CA GLY A 68 4.96 -7.96 21.10
C GLY A 68 6.24 -7.37 20.48
N THR A 69 7.23 -7.12 21.34
CA THR A 69 8.56 -6.59 20.96
C THR A 69 9.69 -7.59 21.20
N ASP A 70 9.36 -8.79 21.66
CA ASP A 70 10.30 -9.89 21.77
C ASP A 70 10.52 -10.50 20.37
N ALA A 71 11.58 -11.29 20.20
CA ALA A 71 11.79 -12.00 18.94
C ALA A 71 10.69 -13.06 18.76
N GLU A 72 10.03 -13.07 17.61
CA GLU A 72 8.99 -14.01 17.24
C GLU A 72 9.39 -14.78 15.99
N GLN A 73 9.20 -16.10 16.03
CA GLN A 73 9.48 -16.98 14.90
C GLN A 73 8.49 -16.69 13.76
N LEU A 74 9.00 -16.58 12.53
CA LEU A 74 8.12 -16.52 11.37
C LEU A 74 7.34 -17.84 11.20
N PRO A 75 6.15 -17.81 10.58
CA PRO A 75 5.43 -19.04 10.27
C PRO A 75 6.31 -20.01 9.48
N ASP A 76 6.26 -21.31 9.79
CA ASP A 76 6.97 -22.34 9.03
C ASP A 76 6.28 -22.55 7.68
N LEU A 77 6.79 -21.88 6.65
CA LEU A 77 6.30 -21.96 5.28
C LEU A 77 7.34 -22.69 4.44
N SER A 78 6.94 -23.79 3.80
CA SER A 78 7.79 -24.49 2.86
C SER A 78 8.02 -23.66 1.60
N ILE A 79 9.27 -23.60 1.17
CA ILE A 79 9.71 -22.91 -0.04
C ILE A 79 9.91 -23.98 -1.13
N PRO A 80 9.22 -23.88 -2.28
CA PRO A 80 9.40 -24.83 -3.36
C PRO A 80 10.82 -24.81 -3.94
N ASP A 81 11.27 -25.95 -4.47
CA ASP A 81 12.59 -26.04 -5.10
C ASP A 81 12.72 -25.01 -6.25
N GLY A 82 13.80 -24.25 -6.24
CA GLY A 82 14.07 -23.21 -7.26
C GLY A 82 13.27 -21.91 -7.08
N VAL A 83 12.59 -21.74 -5.95
CA VAL A 83 11.91 -20.51 -5.53
C VAL A 83 12.70 -19.87 -4.39
N THR A 84 12.84 -18.55 -4.40
CA THR A 84 13.45 -17.79 -3.31
C THR A 84 12.34 -17.07 -2.53
N ALA A 85 12.45 -17.05 -1.21
CA ALA A 85 11.55 -16.27 -0.36
C ALA A 85 12.14 -14.87 -0.14
N LEU A 86 11.29 -13.84 -0.23
CA LEU A 86 11.63 -12.48 0.18
C LEU A 86 10.87 -12.11 1.43
N VAL A 87 11.61 -11.60 2.42
CA VAL A 87 11.08 -10.99 3.63
C VAL A 87 11.16 -9.48 3.47
N VAL A 88 10.02 -8.81 3.42
CA VAL A 88 9.89 -7.41 3.03
C VAL A 88 9.30 -6.58 4.16
N TYR A 89 9.86 -5.40 4.41
CA TYR A 89 9.31 -4.45 5.37
C TYR A 89 7.88 -4.02 5.01
N LEU A 90 6.98 -3.98 5.99
CA LEU A 90 5.63 -3.47 5.78
C LEU A 90 5.61 -1.94 5.88
N PRO A 91 5.12 -1.21 4.85
CA PRO A 91 5.09 0.26 4.88
C PRO A 91 4.26 0.87 6.03
N ALA A 92 3.38 0.09 6.66
CA ALA A 92 2.51 0.52 7.76
C ALA A 92 3.17 0.40 9.14
N ASN A 93 4.38 -0.12 9.23
CA ASN A 93 5.11 -0.27 10.49
C ASN A 93 5.40 1.10 11.13
N GLY A 94 5.32 1.15 12.46
CA GLY A 94 5.64 2.32 13.27
C GLY A 94 7.12 2.48 13.59
N GLY A 95 7.96 1.47 13.31
CA GLY A 95 9.40 1.53 13.47
C GLY A 95 10.14 0.38 12.79
N ASP A 96 11.44 0.27 13.09
CA ASP A 96 12.32 -0.72 12.49
C ASP A 96 11.90 -2.15 12.85
N VAL A 97 12.06 -3.05 11.88
CA VAL A 97 11.97 -4.49 12.05
C VAL A 97 13.37 -5.06 11.93
N PHE A 98 13.74 -5.93 12.86
CA PHE A 98 15.00 -6.66 12.80
C PHE A 98 14.67 -8.11 12.43
N LEU A 99 15.45 -8.67 11.51
CA LEU A 99 15.39 -10.06 11.08
C LEU A 99 16.67 -10.77 11.53
N GLY A 100 16.52 -12.02 11.94
CA GLY A 100 17.62 -12.88 12.34
C GLY A 100 17.12 -14.26 12.76
N ASP A 101 17.73 -14.84 13.78
CA ASP A 101 17.35 -16.12 14.37
C ASP A 101 16.81 -15.95 15.81
N ALA A 102 16.63 -17.06 16.52
CA ALA A 102 16.07 -17.05 17.87
C ALA A 102 16.91 -16.23 18.88
N ASP A 103 18.21 -16.14 18.66
CA ASP A 103 19.17 -15.57 19.60
C ASP A 103 19.70 -14.21 19.13
N ASP A 104 19.92 -14.03 17.82
CA ASP A 104 20.58 -12.87 17.24
C ASP A 104 19.76 -12.21 16.13
N GLN A 105 19.59 -10.88 16.23
CA GLN A 105 18.78 -10.06 15.32
C GLN A 105 19.69 -9.05 14.59
N PHE A 106 20.22 -9.44 13.44
CA PHE A 106 21.35 -8.76 12.79
C PHE A 106 21.02 -8.04 11.48
N ILE A 107 19.82 -8.25 10.90
CA ILE A 107 19.41 -7.62 9.65
C ILE A 107 18.32 -6.58 9.91
N PRO A 108 18.63 -5.27 9.87
CA PRO A 108 17.61 -4.24 10.02
C PRO A 108 16.86 -3.98 8.71
N LEU A 109 15.53 -4.05 8.77
CA LEU A 109 14.57 -3.64 7.74
C LEU A 109 13.89 -2.36 8.24
N THR A 110 14.29 -1.21 7.70
CA THR A 110 13.98 0.11 8.28
C THR A 110 13.08 0.99 7.41
N ASP A 111 12.86 0.62 6.14
CA ASP A 111 12.07 1.44 5.22
C ASP A 111 11.32 0.59 4.18
N ALA A 112 10.28 1.17 3.61
CA ALA A 112 9.51 0.59 2.53
C ALA A 112 10.41 0.27 1.33
N GLY A 113 10.35 -0.97 0.85
CA GLY A 113 11.20 -1.48 -0.23
C GLY A 113 12.47 -2.19 0.26
N HIS A 114 12.76 -2.19 1.56
CA HIS A 114 13.78 -3.08 2.11
C HIS A 114 13.24 -4.52 2.08
N ALA A 115 14.04 -5.40 1.48
CA ALA A 115 13.75 -6.82 1.37
C ALA A 115 15.03 -7.63 1.68
N PHE A 116 14.83 -8.82 2.22
CA PHE A 116 15.86 -9.81 2.44
C PHE A 116 15.50 -11.10 1.68
N GLU A 117 16.42 -11.60 0.87
CA GLU A 117 16.28 -12.86 0.13
C GLU A 117 16.72 -14.05 1.00
N TRP A 118 15.93 -15.11 0.99
CA TRP A 118 16.14 -16.31 1.76
C TRP A 118 16.00 -17.56 0.88
N ASP A 119 17.07 -18.36 0.84
CA ASP A 119 17.19 -19.58 0.02
C ASP A 119 17.06 -20.87 0.84
N GLY A 120 16.54 -20.79 2.07
CA GLY A 120 16.28 -21.98 2.89
C GLY A 120 15.08 -22.79 2.38
N ALA A 121 14.95 -24.03 2.84
CA ALA A 121 13.83 -24.91 2.47
C ALA A 121 12.51 -24.47 3.13
N THR A 122 12.58 -23.79 4.28
CA THR A 122 11.42 -23.18 4.93
C THR A 122 11.80 -21.86 5.59
N THR A 123 10.80 -21.08 6.01
CA THR A 123 10.99 -19.84 6.79
C THR A 123 11.08 -20.07 8.30
N ALA A 124 11.11 -21.32 8.79
CA ALA A 124 11.08 -21.64 10.21
C ALA A 124 12.33 -21.15 10.98
N ASP A 125 13.47 -21.03 10.32
CA ASP A 125 14.70 -20.57 10.98
C ASP A 125 14.71 -19.05 11.20
N LEU A 126 13.80 -18.33 10.54
CA LEU A 126 13.74 -16.87 10.58
C LEU A 126 12.89 -16.38 11.75
N HIS A 127 13.43 -15.41 12.48
CA HIS A 127 12.75 -14.69 13.54
C HIS A 127 12.79 -13.20 13.26
N ILE A 128 11.71 -12.51 13.61
CA ILE A 128 11.68 -11.05 13.58
C ILE A 128 11.50 -10.48 14.97
N ARG A 129 12.13 -9.33 15.21
CA ARG A 129 11.90 -8.51 16.40
C ARG A 129 11.53 -7.11 15.98
N THR A 130 10.55 -6.51 16.64
CA THR A 130 10.08 -5.17 16.32
C THR A 130 10.16 -4.25 17.54
N ASN A 131 10.30 -2.95 17.30
CA ASN A 131 10.25 -1.96 18.38
C ASN A 131 8.81 -1.63 18.81
N THR A 132 7.84 -1.88 17.93
CA THR A 132 6.41 -1.64 18.18
C THR A 132 5.63 -2.91 17.90
N ALA A 133 4.82 -3.35 18.87
CA ALA A 133 3.91 -4.47 18.67
C ALA A 133 2.93 -4.17 17.53
N GLY A 134 2.68 -5.15 16.66
CA GLY A 134 1.86 -5.01 15.46
C GLY A 134 2.65 -4.63 14.20
N ASP A 135 3.93 -4.25 14.32
CA ASP A 135 4.82 -4.14 13.16
C ASP A 135 5.19 -5.54 12.63
N GLY A 136 5.67 -5.61 11.39
CA GLY A 136 6.11 -6.88 10.84
C GLY A 136 6.57 -6.86 9.39
N VAL A 137 6.42 -8.01 8.73
CA VAL A 137 6.97 -8.27 7.40
C VAL A 137 5.95 -8.92 6.47
N GLY A 138 6.13 -8.68 5.18
CA GLY A 138 5.55 -9.50 4.11
C GLY A 138 6.53 -10.60 3.73
N ILE A 139 6.02 -11.80 3.47
CA ILE A 139 6.76 -12.96 2.95
C ILE A 139 6.23 -13.20 1.55
N ILE A 140 7.13 -13.13 0.56
CA ILE A 140 6.82 -13.27 -0.86
C ILE A 140 7.61 -14.44 -1.41
N PHE A 141 6.96 -15.35 -2.14
CA PHE A 141 7.66 -16.40 -2.88
C PHE A 141 7.77 -15.99 -4.34
N GLU A 142 8.99 -15.72 -4.80
CA GLU A 142 9.27 -15.35 -6.19
C GLU A 142 9.74 -16.57 -6.98
N GLY A 143 9.07 -16.86 -8.11
CA GLY A 143 9.41 -17.98 -8.99
C GLY A 143 8.42 -19.15 -8.99
N ALA A 144 7.38 -19.12 -8.15
CA ALA A 144 6.29 -20.09 -8.22
C ALA A 144 5.43 -19.81 -9.47
N GLN A 145 5.67 -20.57 -10.55
CA GLN A 145 4.82 -20.63 -11.75
C GLN A 145 3.98 -21.91 -11.77
#